data_AF-A0AAW4X6H3-F1
#
_entry.id   AF-A0AAW4X6H3-F1
#
_cell.length_a   1.000
_cell.length_b   1.000
_cell.length_c   1.000
_cell.angle_alpha   90.00
_cell.angle_beta   90.00
_cell.angle_gamma   90.00
#
_symmetry.space_group_name_H-M   'P 1'
#
loop_
_entity.id
_entity.type
_entity.pdbx_description
1 polymer ?
#
loop_
_entity_poly.entity_id
_entity_poly.type
_entity_poly.pdbx_seq_one_letter_code
_entity_poly.pdbx_strand_id
1 'polypeptide(L)' 'MVSEAQQRAKKKWDDKNKNKNRIYRYRSYARKFIRDLATNDDLKELDELIHNRLNNSNE' A
#
# COMPACT_ATOMS: atom_id res chain seq x y z
N MET A 1 20.33 -18.82 -3.34
CA MET A 1 19.76 -18.97 -1.99
C MET A 1 20.25 -17.80 -1.14
N VAL A 2 19.39 -17.12 -0.39
CA VAL A 2 19.77 -15.95 0.42
C VAL A 2 20.44 -16.45 1.71
N SER A 3 21.67 -16.01 1.99
CA SER A 3 22.42 -16.42 3.19
C SER A 3 21.68 -16.01 4.47
N GLU A 4 21.84 -16.77 5.55
CA GLU A 4 21.26 -16.40 6.86
C GLU A 4 21.66 -14.99 7.30
N ALA A 5 22.91 -14.58 7.01
CA ALA A 5 23.38 -13.23 7.32
C ALA A 5 22.59 -12.16 6.56
N GLN A 6 22.29 -12.42 5.28
CA GLN A 6 21.46 -11.54 4.45
C GLN A 6 20.01 -11.50 4.94
N GLN A 7 19.46 -12.65 5.39
CA GLN A 7 18.12 -12.71 5.96
C GLN A 7 18.01 -11.91 7.27
N ARG A 8 19.01 -12.03 8.17
CA ARG A 8 19.08 -11.26 9.43
C ARG A 8 19.20 -9.76 9.16
N ALA A 9 20.04 -9.37 8.20
CA ALA A 9 20.20 -7.97 7.80
C ALA A 9 18.91 -7.40 7.22
N LYS A 10 18.23 -8.14 6.32
CA LYS A 10 16.94 -7.77 5.77
C LYS A 10 15.89 -7.61 6.87
N LYS A 11 15.79 -8.58 7.78
CA LYS A 11 14.86 -8.53 8.91
C LYS A 11 15.07 -7.29 9.78
N LYS A 12 16.32 -6.95 10.10
CA LYS A 12 16.66 -5.75 10.89
C LYS A 12 16.26 -4.46 10.17
N TRP A 13 16.47 -4.40 8.85
CA TRP A 13 16.05 -3.25 8.04
C TRP A 13 14.53 -3.16 7.93
N ASP A 14 13.85 -4.28 7.69
CA ASP A 14 12.40 -4.37 7.64
C ASP A 14 11.78 -3.98 8.98
N ASP A 15 12.40 -4.38 10.11
CA ASP A 15 11.95 -4.05 11.45
C ASP A 15 12.05 -2.54 11.74
N LYS A 16 13.11 -1.89 11.27
CA LYS A 16 13.28 -0.43 11.36
C LYS A 16 12.35 0.35 10.43
N ASN A 17 11.92 -0.26 9.32
CA ASN A 17 11.11 0.37 8.28
C ASN A 17 9.69 -0.18 8.17
N LYS A 18 9.18 -0.85 9.20
CA LYS A 18 7.85 -1.52 9.19
C LYS A 18 6.75 -0.63 8.63
N ASN A 19 6.68 0.63 9.06
CA ASN A 19 5.66 1.57 8.63
C ASN A 19 5.77 1.93 7.14
N LYS A 20 6.99 2.20 6.65
CA LYS A 20 7.23 2.47 5.22
C LYS A 20 6.88 1.25 4.36
N ASN A 21 7.33 0.06 4.77
CA ASN A 21 7.04 -1.19 4.08
C ASN A 21 5.54 -1.53 4.10
N ARG A 22 4.84 -1.17 5.16
CA ARG A 22 3.38 -1.32 5.27
C ARG A 22 2.68 -0.42 4.25
N ILE A 23 3.06 0.86 4.15
CA ILE A 23 2.51 1.79 3.15
C ILE A 23 2.77 1.29 1.73
N TYR A 24 3.99 0.84 1.41
CA TYR A 24 4.29 0.33 0.07
C TYR A 24 3.45 -0.90 -0.31
N ARG A 25 3.25 -1.82 0.64
CA ARG A 25 2.39 -2.99 0.43
C ARG A 25 0.96 -2.58 0.13
N TYR A 26 0.36 -1.71 0.94
CA TYR A 26 -1.01 -1.25 0.69
C TYR A 26 -1.13 -0.49 -0.63
N ARG A 27 -0.17 0.36 -0.99
CA ARG A 27 -0.16 1.04 -2.30
C ARG A 27 -0.11 0.04 -3.46
N SER A 28 0.71 -1.00 -3.34
CA SER A 28 0.79 -2.06 -4.35
C SER A 28 -0.52 -2.83 -4.47
N TYR A 29 -1.12 -3.19 -3.34
CA TYR A 29 -2.39 -3.91 -3.29
C TYR A 29 -3.54 -3.07 -3.84
N ALA A 30 -3.62 -1.79 -3.47
CA ALA A 30 -4.62 -0.88 -4.01
C ALA A 30 -4.52 -0.77 -5.54
N ARG A 31 -3.31 -0.62 -6.10
CA ARG A 31 -3.11 -0.60 -7.55
C ARG A 31 -3.56 -1.89 -8.23
N LYS A 32 -3.19 -3.05 -7.67
CA LYS A 32 -3.59 -4.35 -8.22
C LYS A 32 -5.12 -4.52 -8.15
N PHE A 33 -5.72 -4.12 -7.04
CA PHE A 33 -7.16 -4.22 -6.84
C PHE A 33 -7.91 -3.37 -7.86
N ILE A 34 -7.59 -2.08 -7.94
CA ILE A 34 -8.21 -1.13 -8.89
C ILE A 34 -8.03 -1.61 -10.35
N ARG A 35 -6.85 -2.14 -10.69
CA ARG A 35 -6.55 -2.53 -12.08
C ARG A 35 -7.17 -3.85 -12.50
N ASP A 36 -7.12 -4.87 -11.63
CA ASP A 36 -7.35 -6.26 -12.04
C ASP A 36 -8.56 -6.92 -11.36
N LEU A 37 -9.05 -6.38 -10.23
CA LEU A 37 -10.01 -7.09 -9.36
C LEU A 37 -11.31 -6.32 -9.08
N ALA A 38 -11.25 -4.98 -9.09
CA ALA A 38 -12.36 -4.13 -8.69
C ALA A 38 -13.54 -4.21 -9.68
N THR A 39 -14.74 -4.23 -9.12
CA THR A 39 -15.99 -4.04 -9.88
C THR A 39 -16.25 -2.57 -10.14
N ASN A 40 -17.22 -2.25 -11.01
CA ASN A 40 -17.60 -0.86 -11.27
C ASN A 40 -18.05 -0.12 -10.01
N ASP A 41 -18.71 -0.81 -9.07
CA ASP A 41 -19.20 -0.19 -7.84
C ASP A 41 -18.04 0.05 -6.86
N ASP A 42 -17.09 -0.90 -6.76
CA ASP A 42 -15.86 -0.70 -5.98
C ASP A 42 -15.07 0.52 -6.49
N LEU A 43 -14.99 0.70 -7.81
CA LEU A 43 -14.28 1.83 -8.40
C LEU A 43 -14.95 3.16 -8.06
N LYS A 44 -16.29 3.23 -8.07
CA LYS A 44 -17.04 4.43 -7.67
C LYS A 44 -16.83 4.77 -6.21
N GLU A 45 -16.94 3.78 -5.32
CA GLU A 45 -16.69 3.98 -3.89
C GLU A 45 -15.26 4.50 -3.64
N LEU A 46 -14.26 3.87 -4.27
CA LEU A 46 -12.87 4.30 -4.13
C LEU A 46 -12.65 5.71 -4.66
N ASP A 47 -13.30 6.10 -5.76
CA ASP A 47 -13.23 7.45 -6.31
C ASP A 47 -13.82 8.49 -5.35
N GLU A 48 -14.97 8.21 -4.74
CA GLU A 48 -15.57 9.07 -3.71
C GLU A 48 -14.65 9.23 -2.49
N LEU A 49 -14.05 8.14 -2.01
CA LEU A 49 -13.09 8.17 -0.91
C LEU A 49 -11.86 9.01 -1.23
N ILE A 50 -11.34 8.92 -2.46
CA ILE A 50 -10.21 9.72 -2.94
C ILE A 50 -10.59 11.20 -3.00
N HIS A 51 -11.73 11.53 -3.61
CA HIS A 51 -12.23 12.90 -3.71
C HIS A 51 -12.42 13.52 -2.32
N ASN A 52 -13.10 12.80 -1.43
CA ASN A 52 -13.29 13.23 -0.05
C ASN A 52 -11.95 13.49 0.63
N ARG A 53 -10.96 12.60 0.51
CA ARG A 53 -9.65 12.79 1.16
C ARG A 53 -8.88 13.99 0.63
N LEU A 54 -8.94 14.26 -0.67
CA LEU A 54 -8.28 15.40 -1.30
C LEU A 54 -8.95 16.72 -0.92
N ASN A 55 -10.29 16.74 -0.90
CA ASN A 55 -11.07 17.93 -0.59
C ASN A 55 -11.05 18.28 0.91
N ASN A 56 -11.12 17.28 1.80
CA ASN A 56 -11.00 17.48 3.26
C ASN A 56 -9.58 17.95 3.68
N SER A 57 -8.60 17.95 2.78
CA SER A 57 -7.27 18.52 3.06
C SER A 57 -7.18 20.00 2.68
N ASN A 58 -8.24 20.58 2.10
CA ASN A 58 -8.33 21.96 1.62
C ASN A 58 -9.30 22.84 2.45
N GLU A 59 -9.83 22.35 3.56
CA GLU A 59 -10.59 23.09 4.59
C GLU A 59 -9.83 23.08 5.92
#